data_AF-A0A3P5XQM9-F1
#
_entry.id   AF-A0A3P5XQM9-F1
#
_cell.length_a   1.000
_cell.length_b   1.000
_cell.length_c   1.000
_cell.angle_alpha   90.00
_cell.angle_beta   90.00
_cell.angle_gamma   90.00
#
_symmetry.space_group_name_H-M   'P 1'
#
loop_
_entity.id
_entity.type
_entity.pdbx_description
1 polymer ?
#
loop_
_entity_poly.entity_id
_entity_poly.type
_entity_poly.pdbx_seq_one_letter_code
_entity_poly.pdbx_strand_id
1 'polypeptide(L)'
;MCVCICLFFETGLFLLPYLLLKVWYNQIMLVISEEFIAIEEAVDQLMADLKEMPQYKAYAEAKAAVEADMSLQVEMRKFQNIKQSYAASETLQAYRPEVRQLRREMLAQKRSLDCHPLVVAMRLAQVDFQVILANISEEIAGAVSESIFVDTGLPLASKRPRHPSGPYQNIKEKGL
;
A
#
# COMPACT_ATOMS: atom_id res chain seq x y z
N MET A 1 21.95 61.48 36.99
CA MET A 1 23.17 60.69 36.69
C MET A 1 23.49 59.86 37.93
N CYS A 2 23.23 58.56 37.88
CA CYS A 2 23.67 57.62 38.91
C CYS A 2 23.99 56.32 38.20
N VAL A 3 25.25 55.94 38.24
CA VAL A 3 25.78 54.66 37.76
C VAL A 3 26.05 53.82 39.00
N CYS A 4 25.90 52.51 38.81
CA CYS A 4 26.49 51.41 39.57
C CYS A 4 25.63 50.67 40.61
N ILE A 5 25.41 49.39 40.26
CA ILE A 5 25.60 48.16 41.06
C ILE A 5 24.33 47.45 41.56
N CYS A 6 24.05 46.36 40.83
CA CYS A 6 23.83 44.98 41.24
C CYS A 6 22.74 44.59 42.28
N LEU A 7 22.11 43.47 41.92
CA LEU A 7 21.37 42.47 42.72
C LEU A 7 19.89 42.78 43.01
N PHE A 8 19.01 42.17 42.21
CA PHE A 8 17.90 41.31 42.68
C PHE A 8 17.23 40.70 41.42
N PHE A 9 17.52 39.46 41.06
CA PHE A 9 16.77 38.27 41.46
C PHE A 9 15.28 38.33 41.08
N GLU A 10 15.01 38.35 39.77
CA GLU A 10 13.68 38.06 39.24
C GLU A 10 13.53 36.55 39.00
N THR A 11 12.77 35.94 39.89
CA THR A 11 12.21 34.62 39.79
C THR A 11 11.19 34.54 38.66
N GLY A 12 11.32 33.51 37.82
CA GLY A 12 10.15 32.89 37.19
C GLY A 12 10.21 32.83 35.67
N LEU A 13 10.14 31.60 35.16
CA LEU A 13 9.62 31.25 33.84
C LEU A 13 10.58 31.28 32.63
N PHE A 14 11.74 30.63 32.75
CA PHE A 14 12.56 30.24 31.57
C PHE A 14 12.84 28.73 31.50
N LEU A 15 11.89 27.89 31.96
CA LEU A 15 11.98 26.42 31.87
C LEU A 15 10.82 25.76 31.12
N LEU A 16 9.77 26.51 30.75
CA LEU A 16 8.61 25.93 30.07
C LEU A 16 8.82 25.50 28.61
N PRO A 17 9.67 26.14 27.76
CA PRO A 17 9.88 25.59 26.42
C PRO A 17 10.78 24.35 26.45
N TYR A 18 11.74 24.25 27.38
CA TYR A 18 12.61 23.08 27.51
C TYR A 18 11.90 21.87 28.14
N LEU A 19 11.03 22.06 29.12
CA LEU A 19 10.24 20.94 29.67
C LEU A 19 9.19 20.45 28.68
N LEU A 20 8.54 21.34 27.91
CA LEU A 20 7.62 20.93 26.85
C LEU A 20 8.35 20.25 25.69
N LEU A 21 9.52 20.75 25.28
CA LEU A 21 10.34 20.04 24.29
C LEU A 21 10.84 18.70 24.82
N LYS A 22 11.22 18.58 26.10
CA LYS A 22 11.72 17.33 26.71
C LYS A 22 10.60 16.33 27.00
N VAL A 23 9.38 16.78 27.30
CA VAL A 23 8.18 15.93 27.42
C VAL A 23 7.69 15.50 26.04
N TRP A 24 7.73 16.38 25.03
CA TRP A 24 7.33 16.06 23.66
C TRP A 24 8.39 15.19 22.95
N TYR A 25 9.68 15.45 23.19
CA TYR A 25 10.79 14.60 22.72
C TYR A 25 10.85 13.28 23.48
N ASN A 26 10.44 13.17 24.75
CA ASN A 26 10.27 11.87 25.42
C ASN A 26 8.99 11.11 25.00
N GLN A 27 8.00 11.78 24.41
CA GLN A 27 6.82 11.12 23.83
C GLN A 27 7.07 10.66 22.39
N ILE A 28 8.08 11.21 21.70
CA ILE A 28 8.41 10.92 20.28
C ILE A 28 9.75 10.18 20.12
N MET A 29 10.64 10.24 21.11
CA MET A 29 11.84 9.40 21.16
C MET A 29 11.41 7.98 21.50
N LEU A 30 11.05 7.23 20.45
CA LEU A 30 11.35 5.81 20.29
C LEU A 30 11.37 5.08 21.65
N VAL A 31 10.19 4.73 22.14
CA VAL A 31 10.07 3.60 23.07
C VAL A 31 10.48 2.37 22.25
N ILE A 32 11.79 2.18 22.07
CA ILE A 32 12.37 0.89 21.68
C ILE A 32 12.25 0.07 22.96
N SER A 33 11.04 -0.38 23.24
CA SER A 33 10.81 -1.39 24.24
C SER A 33 11.38 -2.71 23.72
N GLU A 34 11.78 -3.58 24.64
CA GLU A 34 12.15 -4.96 24.33
C GLU A 34 11.04 -5.66 23.52
N GLU A 35 9.77 -5.31 23.79
CA GLU A 35 8.60 -5.76 23.05
C GLU A 35 8.61 -5.33 21.57
N PHE A 36 9.05 -4.11 21.26
CA PHE A 36 9.15 -3.63 19.88
C PHE A 36 10.23 -4.40 19.11
N ILE A 37 11.39 -4.62 19.74
CA ILE A 37 12.49 -5.41 19.16
C ILE A 37 12.02 -6.85 18.90
N ALA A 38 11.31 -7.46 19.86
CA ALA A 38 10.78 -8.81 19.71
C ALA A 38 9.81 -8.94 18.52
N ILE A 39 9.02 -7.90 18.25
CA ILE A 39 8.14 -7.86 17.07
C ILE A 39 8.95 -7.76 15.78
N GLU A 40 9.98 -6.91 15.73
CA GLU A 40 10.85 -6.81 14.54
C GLU A 40 11.55 -8.14 14.25
N GLU A 41 12.10 -8.80 15.26
CA GLU A 41 12.72 -10.12 15.14
C GLU A 41 11.72 -11.18 14.65
N ALA A 42 10.49 -11.16 15.18
CA ALA A 42 9.43 -12.08 14.73
C ALA A 42 9.03 -11.83 13.26
N VAL A 43 9.01 -10.56 12.82
CA VAL A 43 8.75 -10.20 11.42
C VAL A 43 9.87 -10.72 10.52
N ASP A 44 11.13 -10.53 10.90
CA ASP A 44 12.27 -11.02 10.12
C ASP A 44 12.27 -12.54 10.00
N GLN A 45 11.96 -13.25 11.10
CA GLN A 45 11.81 -14.71 11.10
C GLN A 45 10.68 -15.16 10.16
N LEU A 46 9.51 -14.53 10.27
CA LEU A 46 8.36 -14.82 9.40
C LEU A 46 8.72 -14.60 7.92
N MET A 47 9.45 -13.54 7.60
CA MET A 47 9.90 -13.25 6.24
C MET A 47 10.92 -14.27 5.72
N ALA A 48 11.80 -14.77 6.59
CA ALA A 48 12.72 -15.85 6.23
C ALA A 48 11.95 -17.14 5.91
N ASP A 49 11.00 -17.52 6.77
CA ASP A 49 10.18 -18.72 6.59
C ASP A 49 9.34 -18.65 5.31
N LEU A 50 8.73 -17.49 5.03
CA LEU A 50 7.96 -17.24 3.81
C LEU A 50 8.81 -17.41 2.53
N LYS A 51 10.07 -16.99 2.56
CA LYS A 51 10.97 -17.14 1.40
C LYS A 51 11.34 -18.60 1.12
N GLU A 52 11.34 -19.44 2.15
CA GLU A 52 11.62 -20.86 1.98
C GLU A 52 10.42 -21.65 1.43
N MET A 53 9.20 -21.11 1.54
CA MET A 53 7.99 -21.75 1.06
C MET A 53 8.01 -22.00 -0.46
N PRO A 54 7.48 -23.14 -0.92
CA PRO A 54 7.46 -23.47 -2.35
C PRO A 54 6.61 -22.50 -3.16
N GLN A 55 5.54 -21.95 -2.60
CA GLN A 55 4.67 -20.98 -3.28
C GLN A 55 5.40 -19.67 -3.58
N TYR A 56 6.22 -19.18 -2.64
CA TYR A 56 7.05 -18.00 -2.87
C TYR A 56 8.10 -18.27 -3.95
N LYS A 57 8.79 -19.41 -3.89
CA LYS A 57 9.81 -19.79 -4.88
C LYS A 57 9.21 -19.91 -6.28
N ALA A 58 8.06 -20.56 -6.41
CA ALA A 58 7.33 -20.67 -7.67
C ALA A 58 6.91 -19.30 -8.23
N TYR A 59 6.43 -18.39 -7.37
CA TYR A 59 6.12 -17.02 -7.77
C TYR A 59 7.37 -16.25 -8.22
N ALA A 60 8.48 -16.35 -7.48
CA ALA A 60 9.74 -15.68 -7.79
C ALA A 60 10.31 -16.15 -9.14
N GLU A 61 10.27 -17.45 -9.40
CA GLU A 61 10.68 -18.04 -10.68
C GLU A 61 9.79 -17.59 -11.84
N ALA A 62 8.47 -17.64 -11.67
CA ALA A 62 7.52 -17.19 -12.70
C ALA A 62 7.67 -15.69 -13.00
N LYS A 63 7.93 -14.88 -11.97
CA LYS A 63 8.24 -13.45 -12.12
C LYS A 63 9.55 -13.24 -12.89
N ALA A 64 10.60 -13.95 -12.54
CA ALA A 64 11.89 -13.88 -13.24
C ALA A 64 11.75 -14.30 -14.72
N ALA A 65 10.93 -15.30 -15.02
CA ALA A 65 10.66 -15.73 -16.39
C ALA A 65 9.96 -14.63 -17.22
N VAL A 66 9.00 -13.91 -16.63
CA VAL A 66 8.36 -12.74 -17.27
C VAL A 66 9.36 -11.60 -17.50
N GLU A 67 10.25 -11.35 -16.54
CA GLU A 67 11.28 -10.30 -16.64
C GLU A 67 12.36 -10.61 -17.68
N ALA A 68 12.70 -11.90 -17.85
CA ALA A 68 13.69 -12.36 -18.83
C ALA A 68 13.18 -12.28 -20.29
N ASP A 69 11.86 -12.33 -20.52
CA ASP A 69 11.29 -12.29 -21.87
C ASP A 69 11.26 -10.86 -22.43
N MET A 70 12.27 -10.54 -23.25
CA MET A 70 12.39 -9.23 -23.90
C MET A 70 11.22 -8.88 -24.83
N SER A 71 10.59 -9.88 -25.46
CA SER A 71 9.46 -9.64 -26.37
C SER A 71 8.22 -9.20 -25.58
N LEU A 72 7.95 -9.89 -24.48
CA LEU A 72 6.88 -9.56 -23.55
C LEU A 72 7.10 -8.18 -22.92
N GLN A 73 8.35 -7.84 -22.55
CA GLN A 73 8.67 -6.50 -22.04
C GLN A 73 8.37 -5.38 -23.05
N VAL A 74 8.64 -5.61 -24.34
CA VAL A 74 8.28 -4.65 -25.39
C VAL A 74 6.77 -4.49 -25.51
N GLU A 75 6.00 -5.58 -25.47
CA GLU A 75 4.54 -5.54 -25.51
C GLU A 75 3.94 -4.84 -24.28
N MET A 76 4.48 -5.09 -23.09
CA MET A 76 4.07 -4.43 -21.85
C MET A 76 4.30 -2.92 -21.91
N ARG A 77 5.45 -2.47 -22.43
CA ARG A 77 5.73 -1.03 -22.62
C ARG A 77 4.78 -0.40 -23.63
N LYS A 78 4.51 -1.07 -24.76
CA LYS A 78 3.54 -0.60 -25.74
C LYS A 78 2.16 -0.42 -25.09
N PHE A 79 1.72 -1.40 -24.29
CA PHE A 79 0.44 -1.30 -23.57
C PHE A 79 0.41 -0.13 -22.58
N GLN A 80 1.50 0.09 -21.84
CA GLN A 80 1.63 1.23 -20.94
C GLN A 80 1.48 2.56 -21.68
N ASN A 81 2.10 2.71 -22.85
CA ASN A 81 1.99 3.91 -23.67
C ASN A 81 0.54 4.15 -24.12
N ILE A 82 -0.13 3.13 -24.68
CA ILE A 82 -1.53 3.26 -25.12
C ILE A 82 -2.44 3.60 -23.93
N LYS A 83 -2.23 2.95 -22.77
CA LYS A 83 -2.99 3.22 -21.55
C LYS A 83 -2.81 4.66 -21.09
N GLN A 84 -1.60 5.20 -21.13
CA GLN A 84 -1.32 6.60 -20.77
C GLN A 84 -2.00 7.56 -21.74
N SER A 85 -1.92 7.32 -23.06
CA SER A 85 -2.62 8.12 -24.07
C SER A 85 -4.14 8.11 -23.88
N TYR A 86 -4.71 6.95 -23.53
CA TYR A 86 -6.14 6.82 -23.23
C TYR A 86 -6.51 7.56 -21.94
N ALA A 87 -5.75 7.40 -20.85
CA ALA A 87 -6.01 8.07 -19.58
C ALA A 87 -6.02 9.61 -19.72
N ALA A 88 -5.15 10.16 -20.58
CA ALA A 88 -5.11 11.60 -20.88
C ALA A 88 -6.38 12.13 -21.58
N SER A 89 -7.17 11.25 -22.20
CA SER A 89 -8.32 11.64 -23.04
C SER A 89 -9.63 10.92 -22.66
N GLU A 90 -9.66 10.19 -21.54
CA GLU A 90 -10.77 9.34 -21.12
C GLU A 90 -12.11 10.09 -21.02
N THR A 91 -12.08 11.33 -20.50
CA THR A 91 -13.26 12.20 -20.36
C THR A 91 -13.92 12.54 -21.69
N LEU A 92 -13.15 12.51 -22.79
CA LEU A 92 -13.61 12.84 -24.14
C LEU A 92 -14.12 11.61 -24.92
N GLN A 93 -14.09 10.41 -24.33
CA GLN A 93 -14.49 9.17 -25.00
C GLN A 93 -15.94 9.21 -25.54
N ALA A 94 -16.83 9.90 -24.83
CA ALA A 94 -18.21 10.07 -25.25
C ALA A 94 -18.34 10.88 -26.54
N TYR A 95 -17.43 11.84 -26.78
CA TYR A 95 -17.56 12.84 -27.83
C TYR A 95 -16.63 12.60 -29.03
N ARG A 96 -15.52 11.87 -28.85
CA ARG A 96 -14.50 11.67 -29.90
C ARG A 96 -14.39 10.20 -30.35
N PRO A 97 -14.52 9.91 -31.66
CA PRO A 97 -14.40 8.53 -32.16
C PRO A 97 -12.97 7.99 -32.03
N GLU A 98 -11.95 8.83 -32.14
CA GLU A 98 -10.53 8.46 -31.98
C GLU A 98 -10.24 7.87 -30.59
N VAL A 99 -10.76 8.49 -29.52
CA VAL A 99 -10.59 7.99 -28.15
C VAL A 99 -11.29 6.63 -27.96
N ARG A 100 -12.41 6.40 -28.67
CA ARG A 100 -13.07 5.09 -28.67
C ARG A 100 -12.23 4.04 -29.39
N GLN A 101 -11.54 4.39 -30.47
CA GLN A 101 -10.59 3.51 -31.17
C GLN A 101 -9.41 3.18 -30.25
N LEU A 102 -8.82 4.19 -29.61
CA LEU A 102 -7.73 4.02 -28.66
C LEU A 102 -8.09 3.09 -27.49
N ARG A 103 -9.32 3.20 -26.97
CA ARG A 103 -9.84 2.25 -25.96
C ARG A 103 -9.90 0.81 -26.48
N ARG A 104 -10.34 0.61 -27.73
CA ARG A 104 -10.42 -0.73 -28.33
C ARG A 104 -9.03 -1.33 -28.51
N GLU A 105 -8.08 -0.55 -28.99
CA GLU A 105 -6.67 -0.95 -29.11
C GLU A 105 -6.08 -1.31 -27.75
N MET A 106 -6.29 -0.47 -26.73
CA MET A 106 -5.88 -0.74 -25.36
C MET A 106 -6.44 -2.08 -24.85
N LEU A 107 -7.74 -2.35 -25.06
CA LEU A 107 -8.38 -3.59 -24.60
C LEU A 107 -7.92 -4.82 -25.38
N ALA A 108 -7.67 -4.68 -26.69
CA ALA A 108 -7.13 -5.76 -27.53
C ALA A 108 -5.71 -6.13 -27.08
N GLN A 109 -4.86 -5.12 -26.86
CA GLN A 109 -3.51 -5.34 -26.39
C GLN A 109 -3.49 -5.90 -24.95
N LYS A 110 -4.35 -5.39 -24.07
CA LYS A 110 -4.52 -5.93 -22.72
C LYS A 110 -4.87 -7.41 -22.77
N ARG A 111 -5.82 -7.80 -23.63
CA ARG A 111 -6.20 -9.21 -23.79
C ARG A 111 -5.04 -10.07 -24.25
N SER A 112 -4.22 -9.59 -25.19
CA SER A 112 -3.01 -10.29 -25.64
C SER A 112 -2.05 -10.57 -24.47
N LEU A 113 -1.80 -9.55 -23.64
CA LEU A 113 -0.94 -9.69 -22.46
C LEU A 113 -1.54 -10.60 -21.39
N ASP A 114 -2.83 -10.44 -21.09
CA ASP A 114 -3.53 -11.24 -20.08
C ASP A 114 -3.60 -12.73 -20.47
N CYS A 115 -3.61 -13.04 -21.78
CA CYS A 115 -3.58 -14.41 -22.29
C CYS A 115 -2.17 -14.97 -22.51
N HIS A 116 -1.11 -14.18 -22.30
CA HIS A 116 0.26 -14.65 -22.51
C HIS A 116 0.62 -15.73 -21.48
N PRO A 117 1.18 -16.89 -21.89
CA PRO A 117 1.38 -18.03 -21.00
C PRO A 117 2.23 -17.70 -19.76
N LEU A 118 3.30 -16.92 -19.92
CA LEU A 118 4.14 -16.48 -18.80
C LEU A 118 3.38 -15.58 -17.82
N VAL A 119 2.52 -14.69 -18.32
CA VAL A 119 1.73 -13.78 -17.48
C VAL A 119 0.68 -14.58 -16.72
N VAL A 120 0.01 -15.52 -17.38
CA VAL A 120 -0.97 -16.41 -16.74
C VAL A 120 -0.31 -17.23 -15.64
N ALA A 121 0.84 -17.87 -15.92
CA ALA A 121 1.57 -18.66 -14.93
C ALA A 121 2.00 -17.82 -13.72
N MET A 122 2.54 -16.62 -13.96
CA MET A 122 2.91 -15.69 -12.89
C MET A 122 1.69 -15.25 -12.07
N ARG A 123 0.54 -14.97 -12.70
CA ARG A 123 -0.69 -14.57 -12.01
C ARG A 123 -1.25 -15.68 -11.13
N LEU A 124 -1.21 -16.92 -11.58
CA LEU A 124 -1.62 -18.07 -10.77
C LEU A 124 -0.71 -18.22 -9.54
N ALA A 125 0.61 -18.25 -9.75
CA ALA A 125 1.57 -18.34 -8.64
C ALA A 125 1.46 -17.15 -7.67
N GLN A 126 1.15 -15.95 -8.18
CA GLN A 126 0.90 -14.77 -7.37
C GLN A 126 -0.34 -14.95 -6.47
N VAL A 127 -1.44 -15.48 -7.01
CA VAL A 127 -2.66 -15.74 -6.23
C VAL A 127 -2.39 -16.81 -5.18
N ASP A 128 -1.70 -17.89 -5.52
CA ASP A 128 -1.38 -18.97 -4.58
C ASP A 128 -0.56 -18.44 -3.38
N PHE A 129 0.42 -17.57 -3.63
CA PHE A 129 1.18 -16.93 -2.56
C PHE A 129 0.36 -15.89 -1.78
N GLN A 130 -0.50 -15.11 -2.46
CA GLN A 130 -1.39 -14.13 -1.83
C GLN A 130 -2.36 -14.79 -0.85
N VAL A 131 -2.84 -16.01 -1.13
CA VAL A 131 -3.71 -16.75 -0.20
C VAL A 131 -3.00 -17.01 1.13
N ILE A 132 -1.72 -17.33 1.11
CA ILE A 132 -0.93 -17.55 2.34
C ILE A 132 -0.78 -16.24 3.11
N LEU A 133 -0.43 -15.15 2.43
CA LEU A 133 -0.31 -13.83 3.05
C LEU A 133 -1.64 -13.31 3.61
N ALA A 134 -2.75 -13.63 2.95
CA ALA A 134 -4.09 -13.30 3.40
C ALA A 134 -4.40 -14.00 4.73
N ASN A 135 -4.16 -15.31 4.81
CA ASN A 135 -4.40 -16.07 6.04
C ASN A 135 -3.56 -15.56 7.21
N ILE A 136 -2.26 -15.30 6.98
CA ILE A 136 -1.36 -14.75 8.00
C ILE A 136 -1.85 -13.37 8.48
N SER A 137 -2.27 -12.51 7.56
CA SER A 137 -2.74 -11.16 7.94
C SER A 137 -4.07 -11.20 8.68
N GLU A 138 -4.97 -12.12 8.36
CA GLU A 138 -6.20 -12.37 9.13
C GLU A 138 -5.89 -12.91 10.54
N GLU A 139 -4.95 -13.85 10.68
CA GLU A 139 -4.52 -14.39 11.98
C GLU A 139 -3.91 -13.31 12.89
N ILE A 140 -3.01 -12.48 12.33
CA ILE A 140 -2.40 -11.35 13.06
C ILE A 140 -3.47 -10.34 13.48
N ALA A 141 -4.38 -9.98 12.57
CA ALA A 141 -5.47 -9.06 12.89
C ALA A 141 -6.37 -9.61 13.99
N GLY A 142 -6.73 -10.90 13.93
CA GLY A 142 -7.54 -11.58 14.94
C GLY A 142 -6.86 -11.63 16.32
N ALA A 143 -5.53 -11.81 16.35
CA ALA A 143 -4.75 -11.78 17.60
C ALA A 143 -4.76 -10.40 18.28
N VAL A 144 -4.85 -9.31 17.51
CA VAL A 144 -4.96 -7.95 18.04
C VAL A 144 -6.40 -7.62 18.41
N SER A 145 -7.36 -7.88 17.51
CA SER A 145 -8.79 -7.71 17.75
C SER A 145 -9.62 -8.36 16.63
N GLU A 146 -10.60 -9.17 17.02
CA GLU A 146 -11.59 -9.77 16.10
C GLU A 146 -12.41 -8.75 15.29
N SER A 147 -12.43 -7.48 15.71
CA SER A 147 -13.16 -6.40 15.03
C SER A 147 -12.43 -5.81 13.82
N ILE A 148 -11.15 -6.16 13.63
CA ILE A 148 -10.33 -5.62 12.55
C ILE A 148 -10.66 -6.38 11.26
N PHE A 149 -11.25 -5.66 10.30
CA PHE A 149 -11.49 -6.19 8.97
C PHE A 149 -10.23 -6.07 8.10
N VAL A 150 -9.77 -7.21 7.56
CA VAL A 150 -8.63 -7.28 6.63
C VAL A 150 -9.13 -7.39 5.20
N ASP A 151 -8.76 -6.46 4.33
CA ASP A 151 -8.99 -6.58 2.89
C ASP A 151 -7.84 -7.38 2.26
N THR A 152 -8.07 -8.67 2.04
CA THR A 152 -7.03 -9.61 1.57
C THR A 152 -6.72 -9.48 0.07
N GLY A 153 -7.53 -8.72 -0.68
CA GLY A 153 -7.31 -8.47 -2.11
C GLY A 153 -7.49 -9.70 -3.02
N LEU A 154 -7.93 -10.84 -2.48
CA LEU A 154 -8.25 -12.03 -3.26
C LEU A 154 -9.54 -11.81 -4.08
N PRO A 155 -9.64 -12.39 -5.29
CA PRO A 155 -10.72 -12.08 -6.24
C PRO A 155 -12.14 -12.39 -5.73
N LEU A 156 -12.28 -13.26 -4.72
CA LEU A 156 -13.56 -13.66 -4.11
C LEU A 156 -13.63 -13.41 -2.60
N ALA A 157 -12.66 -12.69 -2.03
CA ALA A 157 -12.68 -12.39 -0.60
C ALA A 157 -13.80 -11.39 -0.26
N SER A 158 -14.24 -11.44 1.01
CA SER A 158 -15.16 -10.44 1.55
C SER A 158 -14.59 -9.05 1.37
N LYS A 159 -15.42 -8.08 0.99
CA LYS A 159 -15.07 -6.67 0.98
C LYS A 159 -15.73 -6.00 2.18
N ARG A 160 -15.10 -4.91 2.66
CA ARG A 160 -15.66 -4.15 3.78
C ARG A 160 -17.10 -3.75 3.45
N PRO A 161 -18.08 -4.07 4.33
CA PRO A 161 -19.45 -3.63 4.11
C PRO A 161 -19.47 -2.11 4.03
N ARG A 162 -20.13 -1.57 3.00
CA ARG A 162 -20.34 -0.13 2.94
C ARG A 162 -21.27 0.25 4.08
N HIS A 163 -20.83 1.14 4.95
CA HIS A 163 -21.72 1.74 5.94
C HIS A 163 -22.88 2.39 5.17
N PRO A 164 -24.14 2.08 5.53
CA PRO A 164 -25.28 2.71 4.89
C PRO A 164 -25.16 4.21 5.13
N SER A 165 -25.37 5.00 4.07
CA SER A 165 -25.50 6.45 4.22
C SER A 165 -26.59 6.72 5.24
N GLY A 166 -26.37 7.69 6.13
CA GLY A 166 -27.41 8.09 7.07
C GLY A 166 -28.69 8.52 6.34
N PRO A 167 -29.83 8.63 7.05
CA PRO A 167 -31.10 9.08 6.46
C PRO A 167 -30.96 10.43 5.74
N TYR A 168 -30.00 11.24 6.16
CA TYR A 168 -29.51 12.39 5.41
C TYR A 168 -28.33 11.92 4.55
N GLN A 169 -28.57 11.76 3.26
CA GLN A 169 -27.51 11.47 2.29
C GLN A 169 -26.54 12.65 2.23
N ASN A 170 -25.55 12.66 3.11
CA ASN A 170 -24.55 13.71 3.19
C ASN A 170 -23.87 13.83 1.82
N ILE A 171 -23.75 15.05 1.30
CA ILE A 171 -23.11 15.31 0.01
C ILE A 171 -21.66 14.80 0.03
N LYS A 172 -21.02 14.74 1.20
CA LYS A 172 -19.68 14.16 1.39
C LYS A 172 -19.63 12.63 1.30
N GLU A 173 -20.75 11.94 1.50
CA GLU A 173 -20.89 10.48 1.37
C GLU A 173 -21.28 10.06 -0.05
N LYS A 174 -21.73 11.01 -0.89
CA LYS A 174 -22.03 10.79 -2.30
C LYS A 174 -20.75 10.81 -3.14
N GLY A 175 -20.01 9.72 -3.11
CA GLY A 175 -19.01 9.37 -4.13
C GLY A 175 -17.63 10.01 -3.95
N LEU A 176 -16.76 9.27 -3.27
CA LEU A 176 -15.39 9.01 -3.72
C LEU A 176 -15.38 7.60 -4.33
#